data_AF-A0A1G1JAH6-F1
#
_entry.id   AF-A0A1G1JAH6-F1
#
_cell.length_a   1.000
_cell.length_b   1.000
_cell.length_c   1.000
_cell.angle_alpha   90.00
_cell.angle_beta   90.00
_cell.angle_gamma   90.00
#
_symmetry.space_group_name_H-M   'P 1'
#
loop_
_entity.id
_entity.type
_entity.pdbx_description
1 polymer ?
#
loop_
_entity_poly.entity_id
_entity_poly.type
_entity_poly.pdbx_seq_one_letter_code
_entity_poly.pdbx_strand_id
1 'polypeptide(L)'
;MPKRALGLFLFLGIFVSLTVGKSSLLLANSTDLVKTVEEMTADEKKAEADILLEAGDRYREMKQYHLAMASYEHVFVLDRANTMASKKIDELKSQMLNEGLSETETVAGVYDEEIKARIRVYWKRIQEYLAHHQWGRARFTLEKLLLLDPLDPEATSLHRRLKQAASEGKEPEELVLPHRLRSKSSRQNFEEEFVR
;
A
#
# COMPACT_ATOMS: atom_id res chain seq x y z
N MET A 1 12.32 47.31 59.89
CA MET A 1 13.64 46.64 59.64
C MET A 1 13.66 45.33 60.39
N PRO A 2 14.31 44.22 59.96
CA PRO A 2 14.91 43.82 58.65
C PRO A 2 13.99 42.78 57.91
N LYS A 3 14.04 42.48 56.60
CA LYS A 3 15.05 42.12 55.56
C LYS A 3 15.60 40.67 55.61
N ARG A 4 15.46 39.99 54.46
CA ARG A 4 16.13 38.77 53.89
C ARG A 4 15.35 37.44 54.06
N ALA A 5 15.26 36.52 53.09
CA ALA A 5 15.65 36.48 51.68
C ALA A 5 15.00 35.26 50.98
N LEU A 6 14.69 35.43 49.68
CA LEU A 6 14.88 34.50 48.56
C LEU A 6 14.61 32.99 48.75
N GLY A 7 13.56 32.50 48.08
CA GLY A 7 13.41 31.11 47.65
C GLY A 7 12.80 31.08 46.25
N LEU A 8 13.66 31.09 45.24
CA LEU A 8 13.34 30.99 43.82
C LEU A 8 13.05 29.51 43.49
N PHE A 9 11.86 29.19 42.97
CA PHE A 9 11.68 28.00 42.13
C PHE A 9 10.77 28.34 40.94
N LEU A 10 11.43 28.56 39.81
CA LEU A 10 10.92 28.31 38.47
C LEU A 10 10.27 26.93 38.40
N PHE A 11 9.03 26.84 37.89
CA PHE A 11 8.69 25.78 36.95
C PHE A 11 7.76 26.31 35.87
N LEU A 12 8.40 26.53 34.72
CA LEU A 12 7.83 26.55 33.39
C LEU A 12 7.04 25.24 33.19
N GLY A 13 5.74 25.36 32.89
CA GLY A 13 4.88 24.21 32.61
C GLY A 13 3.96 24.53 31.45
N ILE A 14 4.55 24.65 30.26
CA ILE A 14 3.84 24.67 28.98
C ILE A 14 3.13 23.33 28.85
N PHE A 15 1.81 23.29 29.05
CA PHE A 15 1.02 22.15 28.57
C PHE A 15 0.57 22.48 27.15
N VAL A 16 1.43 22.09 26.20
CA VAL A 16 1.11 22.01 24.78
C VAL A 16 -0.12 21.14 24.66
N SER A 17 -1.25 21.74 24.27
CA SER A 17 -2.44 20.99 23.86
C SER A 17 -2.05 20.08 22.68
N LEU A 18 -2.14 18.77 22.92
CA LEU A 18 -1.89 17.71 21.96
C LEU A 18 -2.67 17.96 20.66
N THR A 19 -1.98 18.36 19.60
CA THR A 19 -2.33 18.01 18.23
C THR A 19 -1.55 16.75 17.83
N VAL A 20 -1.79 15.64 18.53
CA VAL A 20 -1.26 14.32 18.14
C VAL A 20 -2.44 13.45 17.75
N GLY A 21 -2.91 13.60 16.53
CA GLY A 21 -4.06 12.83 16.03
C GLY A 21 -4.00 12.44 14.55
N LYS A 22 -2.98 12.86 13.80
CA LYS A 22 -2.87 12.51 12.37
C LYS A 22 -1.50 11.97 11.96
N SER A 23 -0.42 12.32 12.66
CA SER A 23 0.95 11.91 12.29
C SER A 23 1.31 10.49 12.74
N SER A 24 0.64 9.94 13.76
CA SER A 24 0.94 8.60 14.31
C SER A 24 0.44 7.45 13.43
N LEU A 25 -0.60 7.65 12.61
CA LEU A 25 -1.10 6.63 11.68
C LEU A 25 -0.18 6.45 10.45
N LEU A 26 0.46 7.52 9.97
CA LEU A 26 1.38 7.45 8.84
C LEU A 26 2.71 6.80 9.21
N LEU A 27 3.26 7.10 10.40
CA LEU A 27 4.51 6.48 10.86
C LEU A 27 4.35 4.97 11.14
N ALA A 28 3.22 4.56 11.74
CA ALA A 28 2.93 3.16 12.02
C ALA A 28 2.89 2.30 10.73
N ASN A 29 2.27 2.82 9.66
CA ASN A 29 2.20 2.11 8.37
C ASN A 29 3.56 1.97 7.67
N SER A 30 4.43 2.98 7.74
CA SER A 30 5.75 2.90 7.10
C SER A 30 6.66 1.82 7.72
N THR A 31 6.53 1.59 9.02
CA THR A 31 7.35 0.62 9.75
C THR A 31 6.90 -0.81 9.47
N ASP A 32 5.58 -1.05 9.41
CA ASP A 32 5.02 -2.35 9.03
C ASP A 32 5.33 -2.70 7.55
N LEU A 33 5.31 -1.70 6.65
CA LEU A 33 5.67 -1.89 5.23
C LEU A 33 7.15 -2.27 5.02
N VAL A 34 8.07 -1.67 5.79
CA VAL A 34 9.49 -2.03 5.73
C VAL A 34 9.71 -3.44 6.23
N LYS A 35 9.02 -3.83 7.31
CA LYS A 35 9.10 -5.18 7.86
C LYS A 35 8.54 -6.23 6.88
N THR A 36 7.43 -5.96 6.20
CA THR A 36 6.91 -6.87 5.16
C THR A 36 7.85 -7.02 3.97
N VAL A 37 8.56 -5.94 3.58
CA VAL A 37 9.58 -6.02 2.53
C VAL A 37 10.82 -6.80 3.01
N GLU A 38 11.24 -6.69 4.27
CA GLU A 38 12.34 -7.49 4.80
C GLU A 38 12.08 -9.00 4.72
N GLU A 39 10.82 -9.41 4.82
CA GLU A 39 10.40 -10.80 4.70
C GLU A 39 10.35 -11.31 3.23
N MET A 40 10.48 -10.43 2.23
CA MET A 40 10.58 -10.82 0.82
C MET A 40 12.02 -11.26 0.46
N THR A 41 12.14 -12.32 -0.32
CA THR A 41 13.41 -12.75 -0.92
C THR A 41 13.93 -11.73 -1.94
N ALA A 42 15.21 -11.80 -2.29
CA ALA A 42 15.81 -10.91 -3.29
C ALA A 42 15.12 -11.01 -4.66
N ASP A 43 14.77 -12.23 -5.09
CA ASP A 43 14.08 -12.45 -6.36
C ASP A 43 12.65 -11.91 -6.33
N GLU A 44 11.97 -11.99 -5.19
CA GLU A 44 10.63 -11.40 -5.03
C GLU A 44 10.65 -9.88 -5.06
N LYS A 45 11.65 -9.25 -4.41
CA LYS A 45 11.84 -7.80 -4.46
C LYS A 45 12.10 -7.34 -5.88
N LYS A 46 12.96 -8.05 -6.60
CA LYS A 46 13.27 -7.75 -8.00
C LYS A 46 12.04 -7.89 -8.90
N ALA A 47 11.31 -9.00 -8.80
CA ALA A 47 10.10 -9.22 -9.58
C ALA A 47 9.02 -8.15 -9.32
N GLU A 48 8.82 -7.75 -8.07
CA GLU A 48 7.86 -6.69 -7.73
C GLU A 48 8.35 -5.32 -8.21
N ALA A 49 9.66 -5.03 -8.13
CA ALA A 49 10.25 -3.82 -8.70
C ALA A 49 10.01 -3.74 -10.22
N ASP A 50 10.23 -4.83 -10.95
CA ASP A 50 9.97 -4.89 -12.40
C ASP A 50 8.49 -4.63 -12.73
N ILE A 51 7.57 -5.23 -11.95
CA ILE A 51 6.12 -4.99 -12.09
C ILE A 51 5.76 -3.51 -11.84
N LEU A 52 6.39 -2.87 -10.86
CA LEU A 52 6.17 -1.47 -10.53
C LEU A 52 6.70 -0.53 -11.62
N LEU A 53 7.87 -0.83 -12.19
CA LEU A 53 8.43 -0.11 -13.34
C LEU A 53 7.49 -0.20 -14.55
N GLU A 54 7.03 -1.39 -14.88
CA GLU A 54 6.11 -1.61 -16.01
C GLU A 54 4.75 -0.92 -15.77
N ALA A 55 4.25 -0.94 -14.53
CA ALA A 55 3.04 -0.20 -14.18
C ALA A 55 3.23 1.32 -14.36
N GLY A 56 4.37 1.86 -13.89
CA GLY A 56 4.70 3.26 -14.07
C GLY A 56 4.75 3.67 -15.54
N ASP A 57 5.34 2.82 -16.40
CA ASP A 57 5.38 3.04 -17.85
C ASP A 57 3.98 3.11 -18.46
N ARG A 58 3.08 2.17 -18.12
CA ARG A 58 1.68 2.21 -18.58
C ARG A 58 0.97 3.49 -18.11
N TYR A 59 1.17 3.90 -16.86
CA TYR A 59 0.59 5.14 -16.35
C TYR A 59 1.13 6.37 -17.07
N ARG A 60 2.43 6.40 -17.37
CA ARG A 60 3.06 7.48 -18.14
C ARG A 60 2.47 7.57 -19.55
N GLU A 61 2.27 6.44 -20.23
CA GLU A 61 1.64 6.37 -21.56
C GLU A 61 0.19 6.89 -21.55
N MET A 62 -0.55 6.59 -20.49
CA MET A 62 -1.91 7.09 -20.27
C MET A 62 -1.96 8.55 -19.77
N LYS A 63 -0.81 9.23 -19.67
CA LYS A 63 -0.66 10.59 -19.08
C LYS A 63 -1.13 10.71 -17.63
N GLN A 64 -1.19 9.58 -16.93
CA GLN A 64 -1.52 9.49 -15.50
C GLN A 64 -0.25 9.71 -14.67
N TYR A 65 0.32 10.92 -14.77
CA TYR A 65 1.68 11.21 -14.29
C TYR A 65 1.87 11.03 -12.78
N HIS A 66 0.87 11.37 -11.98
CA HIS A 66 0.91 11.15 -10.53
C HIS A 66 1.02 9.65 -10.18
N LEU A 67 0.32 8.77 -10.91
CA LEU A 67 0.40 7.33 -10.71
C LEU A 67 1.70 6.73 -11.23
N ALA A 68 2.21 7.26 -12.35
CA ALA A 68 3.52 6.89 -12.86
C ALA A 68 4.61 7.21 -11.83
N MET A 69 4.59 8.43 -11.28
CA MET A 69 5.52 8.87 -10.24
C MET A 69 5.46 7.96 -9.02
N ALA A 70 4.26 7.75 -8.46
CA ALA A 70 4.08 6.91 -7.29
C ALA A 70 4.53 5.45 -7.53
N SER A 71 4.31 4.91 -8.73
CA SER A 71 4.77 3.58 -9.11
C SER A 71 6.29 3.48 -9.14
N TYR A 72 6.97 4.45 -9.76
CA TYR A 72 8.43 4.49 -9.80
C TYR A 72 9.05 4.72 -8.41
N GLU A 73 8.48 5.61 -7.60
CA GLU A 73 8.96 5.86 -6.24
C GLU A 73 8.83 4.63 -5.33
N HIS A 74 7.78 3.83 -5.51
CA HIS A 74 7.58 2.61 -4.73
C HIS A 74 8.72 1.60 -4.95
N VAL A 75 9.39 1.62 -6.11
CA VAL A 75 10.54 0.74 -6.37
C VAL A 75 11.63 0.95 -5.31
N PHE A 76 11.82 2.18 -4.81
CA PHE A 76 12.84 2.46 -3.78
C PHE A 76 12.52 1.87 -2.41
N VAL A 77 11.27 1.47 -2.16
CA VAL A 77 10.91 0.71 -0.95
C VAL A 77 11.51 -0.70 -1.02
N LEU A 78 11.58 -1.28 -2.22
CA LEU A 78 12.09 -2.63 -2.48
C LEU A 78 13.60 -2.66 -2.71
N ASP A 79 14.10 -1.67 -3.46
CA ASP A 79 15.50 -1.49 -3.82
C ASP A 79 15.84 0.00 -3.85
N ARG A 80 16.44 0.49 -2.77
CA ARG A 80 16.83 1.91 -2.60
C ARG A 80 17.85 2.38 -3.64
N ALA A 81 18.58 1.48 -4.29
CA ALA A 81 19.64 1.81 -5.25
C ALA A 81 19.20 1.58 -6.71
N ASN A 82 17.90 1.38 -6.96
CA ASN A 82 17.39 1.07 -8.29
C ASN A 82 17.60 2.23 -9.28
N THR A 83 18.63 2.14 -10.10
CA THR A 83 18.98 3.18 -11.08
C THR A 83 17.92 3.36 -12.17
N MET A 84 17.15 2.30 -12.46
CA MET A 84 16.10 2.36 -13.48
C MET A 84 14.90 3.17 -13.03
N ALA A 85 14.46 3.00 -11.77
CA ALA A 85 13.43 3.84 -11.19
C ALA A 85 13.82 5.32 -11.22
N SER A 86 15.07 5.66 -10.85
CA SER A 86 15.57 7.04 -10.93
C SER A 86 15.49 7.59 -12.35
N LYS A 87 15.98 6.83 -13.34
CA LYS A 87 15.93 7.24 -14.74
C LYS A 87 14.49 7.48 -15.22
N LYS A 88 13.57 6.59 -14.87
CA LYS A 88 12.15 6.70 -15.25
C LYS A 88 11.47 7.92 -14.64
N ILE A 89 11.82 8.29 -13.41
CA ILE A 89 11.36 9.52 -12.76
C ILE A 89 11.90 10.75 -13.50
N ASP A 90 13.18 10.78 -13.85
CA ASP A 90 13.77 11.89 -14.60
C ASP A 90 13.12 12.07 -15.98
N GLU A 91 12.86 10.96 -16.69
CA GLU A 91 12.14 10.95 -17.96
C GLU A 91 10.71 11.50 -17.80
N LEU A 92 9.99 11.04 -16.76
CA LEU A 92 8.63 11.48 -16.46
C LEU A 92 8.58 12.97 -16.15
N LYS A 93 9.49 13.48 -15.31
CA LYS A 93 9.57 14.90 -14.96
C LYS A 93 9.87 15.76 -16.20
N SER A 94 10.79 15.31 -17.04
CA SER A 94 11.11 15.99 -18.29
C SER A 94 9.90 16.05 -19.22
N GLN A 95 9.13 14.97 -19.33
CA GLN A 95 7.90 14.95 -20.12
C GLN A 95 6.84 15.92 -19.56
N MET A 96 6.59 15.91 -18.25
CA MET A 96 5.62 16.82 -17.61
C MET A 96 5.97 18.29 -17.86
N LEU A 97 7.26 18.64 -17.72
CA LEU A 97 7.75 19.99 -17.99
C LEU A 97 7.53 20.41 -19.45
N ASN A 98 7.81 19.52 -20.41
CA ASN A 98 7.58 19.77 -21.83
C ASN A 98 6.09 19.93 -22.18
N GLU A 99 5.20 19.30 -21.39
CA GLU A 99 3.74 19.43 -21.52
C GLU A 99 3.17 20.61 -20.71
N GLY A 100 4.03 21.41 -20.07
CA GLY A 100 3.63 22.59 -19.29
C GLY A 100 2.95 22.27 -17.95
N LEU A 101 3.09 21.04 -17.46
CA LEU A 101 2.47 20.59 -16.21
C LEU A 101 3.42 20.79 -15.03
N SER A 102 2.90 21.35 -13.94
CA SER A 102 3.61 21.39 -12.66
C SER A 102 3.36 20.14 -11.82
N GLU A 103 4.31 19.74 -10.98
CA GLU A 103 4.12 18.64 -10.00
C GLU A 103 2.87 18.88 -9.11
N THR A 104 2.47 20.14 -8.93
CA THR A 104 1.37 20.59 -8.08
C THR A 104 -0.05 20.51 -8.70
N GLU A 105 -0.20 20.33 -10.01
CA GLU A 105 -1.52 20.44 -10.70
C GLU A 105 -2.35 19.15 -10.79
N THR A 106 -1.84 18.01 -10.32
CA THR A 106 -2.38 16.67 -10.67
C THR A 106 -3.27 16.02 -9.61
N VAL A 107 -4.01 16.78 -8.77
CA VAL A 107 -4.50 16.19 -7.50
C VAL A 107 -6.01 15.94 -7.34
N ALA A 108 -6.97 16.58 -8.00
CA ALA A 108 -8.35 16.53 -7.45
C ALA A 108 -9.45 15.79 -8.24
N GLY A 109 -9.41 15.71 -9.57
CA GLY A 109 -10.60 15.30 -10.36
C GLY A 109 -10.63 13.86 -10.89
N VAL A 110 -9.47 13.23 -11.10
CA VAL A 110 -9.32 11.90 -11.73
C VAL A 110 -9.19 10.78 -10.68
N TYR A 111 -9.05 11.15 -9.41
CA TYR A 111 -8.65 10.28 -8.31
C TYR A 111 -9.60 9.09 -8.06
N ASP A 112 -10.91 9.25 -8.26
CA ASP A 112 -11.87 8.21 -7.82
C ASP A 112 -11.94 6.97 -8.74
N GLU A 113 -12.00 7.14 -10.06
CA GLU A 113 -12.11 5.99 -10.97
C GLU A 113 -10.79 5.23 -11.10
N GLU A 114 -9.67 5.93 -10.95
CA GLU A 114 -8.33 5.36 -11.02
C GLU A 114 -7.95 4.61 -9.73
N ILE A 115 -8.33 5.15 -8.56
CA ILE A 115 -8.24 4.44 -7.28
C ILE A 115 -9.12 3.18 -7.33
N LYS A 116 -10.37 3.28 -7.81
CA LYS A 116 -11.23 2.10 -7.98
C LYS A 116 -10.60 1.06 -8.90
N ALA A 117 -9.95 1.48 -10.00
CA ALA A 117 -9.24 0.55 -10.90
C ALA A 117 -8.06 -0.14 -10.20
N ARG A 118 -7.24 0.61 -9.45
CA ARG A 118 -6.12 0.06 -8.66
C ARG A 118 -6.60 -0.91 -7.58
N ILE A 119 -7.66 -0.58 -6.86
CA ILE A 119 -8.26 -1.47 -5.86
C ILE A 119 -8.68 -2.79 -6.50
N ARG A 120 -9.31 -2.77 -7.69
CA ARG A 120 -9.66 -3.99 -8.43
C ARG A 120 -8.43 -4.83 -8.80
N VAL A 121 -7.37 -4.18 -9.29
CA VAL A 121 -6.12 -4.87 -9.65
C VAL A 121 -5.46 -5.50 -8.43
N TYR A 122 -5.39 -4.78 -7.30
CA TYR A 122 -4.85 -5.33 -6.06
C TYR A 122 -5.64 -6.53 -5.59
N TRP A 123 -6.97 -6.48 -5.63
CA TRP A 123 -7.79 -7.63 -5.28
C TRP A 123 -7.52 -8.86 -6.13
N LYS A 124 -7.37 -8.68 -7.45
CA LYS A 124 -7.02 -9.79 -8.35
C LYS A 124 -5.66 -10.41 -7.99
N ARG A 125 -4.64 -9.58 -7.74
CA ARG A 125 -3.31 -10.07 -7.33
C ARG A 125 -3.32 -10.76 -5.98
N ILE A 126 -4.08 -10.23 -5.01
CA ILE A 126 -4.27 -10.86 -3.71
C ILE A 126 -4.85 -12.27 -3.90
N GLN A 127 -5.85 -12.45 -4.77
CA GLN A 127 -6.41 -13.78 -5.07
C GLN A 127 -5.35 -14.72 -5.66
N GLU A 128 -4.59 -14.26 -6.65
CA GLU A 128 -3.52 -15.04 -7.28
C GLU A 128 -2.46 -15.45 -6.26
N TYR A 129 -2.00 -14.52 -5.42
CA TYR A 129 -1.02 -14.81 -4.39
C TYR A 129 -1.55 -15.79 -3.33
N LEU A 130 -2.81 -15.66 -2.92
CA LEU A 130 -3.43 -16.62 -2.01
C LEU A 130 -3.56 -18.01 -2.63
N ALA A 131 -3.92 -18.10 -3.91
CA ALA A 131 -4.02 -19.38 -4.63
C ALA A 131 -2.67 -20.08 -4.79
N HIS A 132 -1.57 -19.32 -4.85
CA HIS A 132 -0.20 -19.82 -4.96
C HIS A 132 0.54 -19.89 -3.62
N HIS A 133 -0.15 -19.76 -2.48
CA HIS A 133 0.43 -19.77 -1.13
C HIS A 133 1.54 -18.70 -0.92
N GLN A 134 1.51 -17.62 -1.69
CA GLN A 134 2.44 -16.48 -1.60
C GLN A 134 1.97 -15.48 -0.53
N TRP A 135 1.93 -15.92 0.74
CA TRP A 135 1.32 -15.18 1.86
C TRP A 135 1.94 -13.80 2.11
N GLY A 136 3.26 -13.68 1.99
CA GLY A 136 3.98 -12.42 2.13
C GLY A 136 3.53 -11.38 1.10
N ARG A 137 3.46 -11.79 -0.17
CA ARG A 137 3.00 -10.94 -1.28
C ARG A 137 1.52 -10.60 -1.18
N ALA A 138 0.69 -11.54 -0.75
CA ALA A 138 -0.73 -11.30 -0.49
C ALA A 138 -0.91 -10.21 0.57
N ARG A 139 -0.22 -10.32 1.71
CA ARG A 139 -0.27 -9.31 2.78
C ARG A 139 0.29 -7.96 2.35
N PHE A 140 1.43 -7.94 1.66
CA PHE A 140 2.01 -6.70 1.15
C PHE A 140 1.09 -5.98 0.17
N THR A 141 0.47 -6.72 -0.76
CA THR A 141 -0.50 -6.15 -1.71
C THR A 141 -1.75 -5.64 -1.00
N LEU A 142 -2.16 -6.32 0.07
CA LEU A 142 -3.29 -5.92 0.90
C LEU A 142 -3.00 -4.66 1.72
N GLU A 143 -1.77 -4.46 2.18
CA GLU A 143 -1.33 -3.20 2.80
C GLU A 143 -1.39 -2.05 1.80
N LYS A 144 -0.91 -2.25 0.56
CA LYS A 144 -1.07 -1.24 -0.51
C LYS A 144 -2.53 -0.89 -0.77
N LEU A 145 -3.41 -1.89 -0.71
CA LEU A 145 -4.85 -1.68 -0.88
C LEU A 145 -5.44 -0.86 0.27
N LEU A 146 -5.10 -1.19 1.51
CA LEU A 146 -5.56 -0.47 2.70
C LEU A 146 -5.02 0.95 2.79
N LEU A 147 -3.93 1.30 2.07
CA LEU A 147 -3.52 2.70 1.88
C LEU A 147 -4.49 3.47 0.97
N LEU A 148 -5.10 2.80 -0.01
CA LEU A 148 -6.05 3.40 -0.95
C LEU A 148 -7.50 3.40 -0.43
N ASP A 149 -7.88 2.34 0.28
CA ASP A 149 -9.19 2.22 0.93
C ASP A 149 -9.01 1.66 2.36
N PRO A 150 -8.69 2.53 3.34
CA PRO A 150 -8.46 2.12 4.73
C PRO A 150 -9.70 1.57 5.43
N LEU A 151 -10.88 1.79 4.87
CA LEU A 151 -12.16 1.39 5.46
C LEU A 151 -12.72 0.12 4.81
N ASP A 152 -12.03 -0.48 3.84
CA ASP A 152 -12.43 -1.74 3.22
C ASP A 152 -12.48 -2.85 4.31
N PRO A 153 -13.68 -3.30 4.71
CA PRO A 153 -13.84 -4.20 5.84
C PRO A 153 -13.29 -5.60 5.54
N GLU A 154 -13.37 -6.01 4.28
CA GLU A 154 -12.84 -7.29 3.82
C GLU A 154 -11.31 -7.26 3.73
N ALA A 155 -10.73 -6.16 3.24
CA ALA A 155 -9.28 -5.96 3.21
C ALA A 155 -8.69 -6.04 4.63
N THR A 156 -9.33 -5.29 5.53
CA THR A 156 -8.92 -5.20 6.94
C THR A 156 -9.01 -6.56 7.62
N SER A 157 -10.10 -7.31 7.38
CA SER A 157 -10.29 -8.64 7.97
C SER A 157 -9.26 -9.64 7.44
N LEU A 158 -9.03 -9.66 6.14
CA LEU A 158 -8.04 -10.53 5.51
C LEU A 158 -6.62 -10.22 5.99
N HIS A 159 -6.28 -8.93 6.16
CA HIS A 159 -4.95 -8.51 6.60
C HIS A 159 -4.66 -8.99 8.02
N ARG A 160 -5.63 -8.82 8.91
CA ARG A 160 -5.56 -9.33 10.29
C ARG A 160 -5.30 -10.83 10.33
N ARG A 161 -6.02 -11.60 9.50
CA ARG A 161 -5.89 -13.08 9.43
C ARG A 161 -4.51 -13.50 8.94
N LEU A 162 -4.02 -12.88 7.85
CA LEU A 162 -2.69 -13.16 7.32
C LEU A 162 -1.58 -12.78 8.31
N LYS A 163 -1.73 -11.64 9.00
CA LYS A 163 -0.79 -11.19 10.03
C LYS A 163 -0.76 -12.13 11.23
N GLN A 164 -1.94 -12.61 11.67
CA GLN A 164 -2.05 -13.57 12.76
C GLN A 164 -1.41 -14.92 12.39
N ALA A 165 -1.74 -15.48 11.22
CA ALA A 165 -1.15 -16.74 10.75
C ALA A 165 0.38 -16.66 10.67
N ALA A 166 0.92 -15.56 10.13
CA ALA A 166 2.36 -15.31 10.10
C ALA A 166 2.99 -15.27 11.50
N SER A 167 2.31 -14.65 12.48
CA SER A 167 2.81 -14.58 13.86
C SER A 167 2.79 -15.92 14.59
N GLU A 168 1.89 -16.83 14.21
CA GLU A 168 1.75 -18.16 14.80
C GLU A 168 2.63 -19.20 14.10
N GLY A 169 3.35 -18.83 13.03
CA GLY A 169 4.14 -19.77 12.22
C GLY A 169 3.27 -20.80 11.50
N LYS A 170 1.98 -20.50 11.31
CA LYS A 170 1.00 -21.38 10.69
C LYS A 170 0.67 -20.89 9.29
N GLU A 171 0.39 -21.83 8.40
CA GLU A 171 -0.35 -21.46 7.19
C GLU A 171 -1.75 -21.02 7.59
N PRO A 172 -2.32 -20.00 6.93
CA PRO A 172 -3.67 -19.56 7.23
C PRO A 172 -4.67 -20.65 6.80
N GLU A 173 -5.02 -21.52 7.76
CA GLU A 173 -6.01 -22.59 7.57
C GLU A 173 -7.32 -22.01 7.02
N GLU A 174 -7.75 -22.60 5.90
CA GLU A 174 -9.01 -22.36 5.21
C GLU A 174 -9.46 -20.88 5.24
N LEU A 175 -8.68 -20.05 4.54
CA LEU A 175 -9.10 -18.71 4.19
C LEU A 175 -10.39 -18.78 3.36
N VAL A 176 -11.55 -18.77 4.02
CA VAL A 176 -12.83 -18.43 3.39
C VAL A 176 -12.61 -17.08 2.72
N LEU A 177 -12.35 -17.16 1.41
CA LEU A 177 -12.06 -16.02 0.58
C LEU A 177 -13.29 -15.09 0.65
N PRO A 178 -13.10 -13.77 0.88
CA PRO A 178 -14.20 -12.80 0.88
C PRO A 178 -15.11 -13.00 -0.33
N HIS A 179 -16.40 -12.67 -0.23
CA HIS A 179 -17.40 -13.00 -1.27
C HIS A 179 -17.03 -12.50 -2.67
N ARG A 180 -16.31 -11.37 -2.78
CA ARG A 180 -15.79 -10.85 -4.07
C ARG A 180 -14.60 -11.63 -4.65
N LEU A 181 -14.00 -12.54 -3.89
CA LEU A 181 -12.88 -13.40 -4.27
C LEU A 181 -13.30 -14.83 -4.60
N ARG A 182 -14.55 -15.22 -4.37
CA ARG A 182 -15.12 -16.43 -4.97
C ARG A 182 -15.33 -16.18 -6.45
N SER A 183 -14.36 -16.54 -7.28
CA SER A 183 -14.57 -16.58 -8.72
C SER A 183 -15.80 -17.46 -9.03
N LYS A 184 -16.49 -17.17 -10.14
CA LYS A 184 -17.56 -18.01 -10.72
C LYS A 184 -17.09 -19.42 -11.13
N SER A 185 -15.93 -19.89 -10.66
CA SER A 185 -15.37 -21.21 -10.98
C SER A 185 -16.02 -22.38 -10.25
N SER A 186 -17.02 -22.14 -9.38
CA SER A 186 -17.79 -23.20 -8.71
C SER A 186 -19.26 -23.28 -9.14
N ARG A 187 -19.66 -22.60 -10.23
CA ARG A 187 -20.99 -22.76 -10.86
C ARG A 187 -20.89 -23.46 -12.21
N GLN A 188 -20.18 -24.59 -12.26
CA GLN A 188 -20.28 -25.53 -13.39
C GLN A 188 -20.74 -26.93 -12.99
N ASN A 189 -21.03 -27.20 -11.72
CA ASN A 189 -21.56 -28.49 -11.24
C ASN A 189 -22.88 -28.34 -10.48
N PHE A 190 -23.84 -27.57 -11.03
CA PHE A 190 -25.21 -27.52 -10.51
C PHE A 190 -26.24 -27.33 -11.64
N GLU A 191 -26.06 -28.04 -12.75
CA GLU A 191 -27.16 -28.35 -13.69
C GLU A 191 -27.14 -29.84 -14.07
N GLU A 192 -27.08 -30.72 -13.06
CA GLU A 192 -27.66 -32.07 -13.13
C GLU A 192 -28.89 -32.15 -12.21
N GLU A 193 -29.81 -31.19 -12.37
CA GLU A 193 -31.19 -31.35 -11.89
C GLU A 193 -32.16 -31.01 -13.04
N PHE A 194 -31.90 -31.63 -14.19
CA PHE A 194 -32.87 -31.78 -15.27
C PHE A 194 -32.92 -33.26 -15.69
N VAL A 195 -33.16 -34.13 -14.71
CA VAL A 195 -33.72 -35.47 -14.96
C VAL A 195 -34.75 -35.75 -13.88
N ARG A 196 -35.99 -35.34 -14.13
CA ARG A 196 -37.20 -36.17 -14.06
C ARG A 196 -38.41 -35.42 -14.60
#